data_AF-A0A1D2Q985-F1
#
_entry.id   AF-A0A1D2Q985-F1
#
_cell.length_a   1.000
_cell.length_b   1.000
_cell.length_c   1.000
_cell.angle_alpha   90.00
_cell.angle_beta   90.00
_cell.angle_gamma   90.00
#
_symmetry.space_group_name_H-M   'P 1'
#
loop_
_entity.id
_entity.type
_entity.pdbx_description
1 polymer ?
#
loop_
_entity_poly.entity_id
_entity_poly.type
_entity_poly.pdbx_seq_one_letter_code
_entity_poly.pdbx_strand_id
1 'polypeptide(L)'
;MTIEWEISHRAQRQAGVTKYDPATEAITIALTWKADEHRAWEQFSSTVRHELIHAWQYHEFGDADHGSTFARWTDRLDTSQHCERFTTSKWWLVCEDCSGRIARYRRSKTVRNPEQYSCGKCGGSLHVEEADGH
;
A
#
# COMPACT_ATOMS: atom_id res chain seq x y z
N MET A 1 -2.58 24.36 11.43
CA MET A 1 -2.88 23.03 10.90
C MET A 1 -3.26 22.10 12.04
N THR A 2 -4.41 21.46 11.96
CA THR A 2 -4.84 20.42 12.91
C THR A 2 -4.94 19.12 12.14
N ILE A 3 -4.43 18.03 12.71
CA ILE A 3 -4.53 16.69 12.13
C ILE A 3 -5.47 15.89 13.02
N GLU A 4 -6.51 15.34 12.42
CA GLU A 4 -7.38 14.37 13.08
C GLU A 4 -6.80 12.96 12.96
N TRP A 5 -7.06 12.12 13.97
CA TRP A 5 -6.56 10.75 14.02
C TRP A 5 -7.72 9.78 14.19
N GLU A 6 -7.71 8.71 13.40
CA GLU A 6 -8.66 7.61 13.54
C GLU A 6 -7.94 6.25 13.54
N ILE A 7 -8.52 5.28 14.25
CA ILE A 7 -8.12 3.87 14.16
C ILE A 7 -9.21 3.14 13.37
N SER A 8 -8.83 2.55 12.24
CA SER A 8 -9.70 1.73 11.42
C SER A 8 -9.55 0.26 11.78
N HIS A 9 -10.63 -0.33 12.29
CA HIS A 9 -10.74 -1.78 12.49
C HIS A 9 -11.19 -2.53 11.22
N ARG A 10 -11.58 -1.80 10.16
CA ARG A 10 -12.15 -2.38 8.93
C ARG A 10 -11.19 -2.36 7.75
N ALA A 11 -10.18 -1.48 7.74
CA ALA A 11 -9.18 -1.45 6.69
C ALA A 11 -8.34 -2.74 6.69
N GLN A 12 -7.95 -3.21 5.51
CA GLN A 12 -7.29 -4.51 5.34
C GLN A 12 -6.07 -4.46 4.41
N ARG A 13 -5.69 -3.29 3.88
CA ARG A 13 -4.72 -3.21 2.76
C ARG A 13 -3.54 -2.28 2.97
N GLN A 14 -3.74 -1.18 3.68
CA GLN A 14 -2.73 -0.17 3.95
C GLN A 14 -2.59 -0.02 5.46
N ALA A 15 -1.36 0.06 5.96
CA ALA A 15 -1.13 0.20 7.40
C ALA A 15 -1.61 1.57 7.90
N GLY A 16 -1.44 2.61 7.08
CA GLY A 16 -1.99 3.94 7.28
C GLY A 16 -2.57 4.52 6.00
N VAL A 17 -3.37 5.58 6.13
CA VAL A 17 -3.74 6.47 5.04
C VAL A 17 -4.03 7.87 5.55
N THR A 18 -3.54 8.87 4.83
CA THR A 18 -3.86 10.28 5.04
C THR A 18 -4.94 10.72 4.06
N LYS A 19 -6.03 11.27 4.60
CA LYS A 19 -7.15 11.81 3.83
C LYS A 19 -7.12 13.34 3.93
N TYR A 20 -7.53 13.98 2.85
CA TYR A 20 -7.65 15.44 2.76
C TYR A 20 -9.01 15.80 2.19
N ASP A 21 -9.73 16.70 2.88
CA ASP A 21 -10.94 17.33 2.37
C ASP A 21 -10.63 18.75 1.89
N PRO A 22 -10.60 19.00 0.56
CA PRO A 22 -10.26 20.32 0.03
C PRO A 22 -11.32 21.39 0.29
N ALA A 23 -12.54 21.02 0.70
CA ALA A 23 -13.59 22.00 1.02
C ALA A 23 -13.42 22.58 2.43
N THR A 24 -12.87 21.79 3.35
CA THR A 24 -12.68 22.16 4.76
C THR A 24 -11.22 22.29 5.17
N GLU A 25 -10.30 21.91 4.28
CA GLU A 25 -8.86 21.74 4.51
C GLU A 25 -8.54 20.74 5.65
N ALA A 26 -9.51 19.89 6.01
CA ALA A 26 -9.34 18.91 7.07
C ALA A 26 -8.40 17.77 6.62
N ILE A 27 -7.47 17.40 7.50
CA ILE A 27 -6.53 16.30 7.29
C ILE A 27 -6.78 15.25 8.37
N THR A 28 -7.02 14.01 7.95
CA THR A 28 -7.22 12.87 8.84
C THR A 28 -6.20 11.78 8.54
N ILE A 29 -5.44 11.34 9.55
CA ILE A 29 -4.59 10.15 9.47
C ILE A 29 -5.33 8.97 10.08
N ALA A 30 -5.53 7.94 9.27
CA ALA A 30 -6.19 6.69 9.65
C ALA A 30 -5.18 5.55 9.75
N LEU A 31 -5.02 4.96 10.93
CA LEU A 31 -4.15 3.80 11.14
C LEU A 31 -4.99 2.52 11.19
N THR A 32 -4.51 1.43 10.60
CA THR A 32 -5.25 0.18 10.50
C THR A 32 -4.88 -0.74 11.65
N TRP A 33 -5.84 -1.00 12.55
CA TRP A 33 -5.62 -1.85 13.73
C TRP A 33 -4.96 -3.19 13.39
N LYS A 34 -5.51 -3.91 12.40
CA LYS A 34 -5.02 -5.23 11.97
C LYS A 34 -3.60 -5.19 11.38
N ALA A 35 -3.16 -4.04 10.86
CA ALA A 35 -1.81 -3.89 10.35
C ALA A 35 -0.79 -3.82 11.49
N ASP A 36 -1.21 -3.29 12.64
CA ASP A 36 -0.31 -2.86 13.69
C ASP A 36 -0.36 -3.75 14.95
N GLU A 37 -1.43 -4.53 15.15
CA GLU A 37 -1.62 -5.37 16.35
C GLU A 37 -0.50 -6.40 16.60
N HIS A 38 0.30 -6.71 15.57
CA HIS A 38 1.44 -7.63 15.65
C HIS A 38 2.75 -7.03 15.13
N ARG A 39 2.79 -5.74 14.77
CA ARG A 39 4.01 -5.09 14.26
C ARG A 39 4.92 -4.64 15.38
N ALA A 40 6.22 -4.68 15.11
CA ALA A 40 7.20 -4.03 15.96
C ALA A 40 7.00 -2.50 15.93
N TRP A 41 7.35 -1.83 17.03
CA TRP A 41 7.26 -0.38 17.15
C TRP A 41 7.93 0.39 16.01
N GLU A 42 9.08 -0.10 15.52
CA GLU A 42 9.80 0.51 14.41
C GLU A 42 8.95 0.58 13.13
N GLN A 43 8.22 -0.49 12.83
CA GLN A 43 7.37 -0.57 11.62
C GLN A 43 6.11 0.28 11.76
N PHE A 44 5.49 0.26 12.94
CA PHE A 44 4.35 1.11 13.27
C PHE A 44 4.73 2.60 13.14
N SER A 45 5.81 2.99 13.81
CA SER A 45 6.26 4.39 13.84
C SER A 45 6.75 4.86 12.46
N SER A 46 7.32 3.97 11.64
CA SER A 46 7.64 4.27 10.23
C SER A 46 6.39 4.59 9.41
N THR A 47 5.29 3.86 9.62
CA THR A 47 3.98 4.15 8.99
C THR A 47 3.44 5.52 9.45
N VAL A 48 3.51 5.83 10.75
CA VAL A 48 3.10 7.14 11.26
C VAL A 48 3.88 8.27 10.59
N ARG A 49 5.21 8.12 10.46
CA ARG A 49 6.07 9.12 9.81
C ARG A 49 5.77 9.26 8.31
N HIS A 50 5.45 8.15 7.63
CA HIS A 50 4.99 8.16 6.25
C HIS A 50 3.73 9.02 6.07
N GLU A 51 2.71 8.78 6.89
CA GLU A 51 1.45 9.53 6.81
C GLU A 51 1.62 11.01 7.19
N LEU A 52 2.52 11.32 8.12
CA LEU A 52 2.84 12.70 8.46
C LEU A 52 3.47 13.48 7.29
N ILE A 53 4.24 12.82 6.42
CA ILE A 53 4.76 13.47 5.20
C ILE A 53 3.60 13.83 4.25
N HIS A 54 2.62 12.93 4.09
CA HIS A 54 1.43 13.23 3.29
C HIS A 54 0.58 14.35 3.88
N ALA A 55 0.39 14.36 5.21
CA ALA A 55 -0.31 15.46 5.89
C ALA A 55 0.39 16.80 5.64
N TRP A 56 1.71 16.83 5.71
CA TRP A 56 2.50 18.01 5.35
C TRP A 56 2.32 18.41 3.88
N GLN A 57 2.38 17.47 2.93
CA GLN A 57 2.17 17.76 1.50
C GLN A 57 0.77 18.34 1.24
N TYR A 58 -0.28 17.74 1.80
CA TYR A 58 -1.64 18.27 1.67
C TYR A 58 -1.76 19.69 2.25
N HIS A 59 -1.12 19.95 3.38
CA HIS A 59 -1.13 21.29 3.98
C HIS A 59 -0.42 22.33 3.11
N GLU A 60 0.74 22.00 2.55
CA GLU A 60 1.55 22.95 1.77
C GLU A 60 1.08 23.11 0.31
N PHE A 61 0.56 22.05 -0.29
CA PHE A 61 0.33 21.98 -1.73
C PHE A 61 -1.11 21.63 -2.12
N GLY A 62 -1.94 21.19 -1.17
CA GLY A 62 -3.29 20.70 -1.44
C GLY A 62 -3.35 19.36 -2.18
N ASP A 63 -2.20 18.70 -2.38
CA ASP A 63 -2.07 17.40 -3.05
C ASP A 63 -0.89 16.62 -2.43
N ALA A 64 -0.87 15.30 -2.60
CA ALA A 64 0.14 14.42 -2.02
C ALA A 64 0.49 13.25 -2.95
N ASP A 65 1.80 13.00 -3.10
CA ASP A 65 2.35 11.88 -3.85
C ASP A 65 3.65 11.36 -3.21
N HIS A 66 4.23 10.32 -3.79
CA HIS A 66 5.55 9.78 -3.37
C HIS A 66 6.71 10.37 -4.18
N GLY A 67 6.55 11.58 -4.72
CA GLY A 67 7.52 12.26 -5.56
C GLY A 67 8.67 12.89 -4.78
N SER A 68 9.32 13.90 -5.38
CA SER A 68 10.51 14.54 -4.83
C SER A 68 10.30 15.17 -3.45
N THR A 69 9.10 15.73 -3.20
CA THR A 69 8.76 16.36 -1.91
C THR A 69 8.60 15.33 -0.80
N PHE A 70 8.16 14.10 -1.11
CA PHE A 70 8.12 12.99 -0.18
C PHE A 70 9.53 12.43 0.07
N ALA A 71 10.27 12.16 -1.01
CA ALA A 71 11.62 11.58 -0.96
C ALA A 71 12.59 12.41 -0.12
N ARG A 72 12.40 13.73 -0.06
CA ARG A 72 13.20 14.63 0.79
C ARG A 72 13.17 14.24 2.27
N TRP A 73 12.09 13.62 2.74
CA TRP A 73 11.87 13.34 4.16
C TRP A 73 12.15 11.90 4.56
N THR A 74 12.28 10.96 3.62
CA THR A 74 12.39 9.53 3.93
C THR A 74 13.59 9.22 4.82
N ASP A 75 14.77 9.70 4.45
CA ASP A 75 16.00 9.45 5.21
C ASP A 75 16.00 10.20 6.54
N ARG A 76 15.47 11.43 6.53
CA ARG A 76 15.45 12.30 7.71
C ARG A 76 14.47 11.85 8.77
N LEU A 77 13.37 11.23 8.35
CA LEU A 77 12.33 10.70 9.23
C LEU A 77 12.41 9.18 9.34
N ASP A 78 13.47 8.52 8.85
CA ASP A 78 13.60 7.05 8.92
C ASP A 78 12.29 6.34 8.52
N THR A 79 11.81 6.62 7.32
CA THR A 79 10.59 6.04 6.74
C THR A 79 10.80 5.72 5.27
N SER A 80 9.93 4.91 4.68
CA SER A 80 10.02 4.48 3.29
C SER A 80 8.92 5.12 2.44
N GLN A 81 9.16 5.26 1.13
CA GLN A 81 8.10 5.60 0.18
C GLN A 81 7.13 4.45 -0.06
N HIS A 82 7.54 3.23 0.28
CA HIS A 82 6.76 2.03 0.04
C HIS A 82 6.07 1.59 1.32
N CYS A 83 4.77 1.84 1.41
CA CYS A 83 3.94 1.20 2.42
C CYS A 83 4.00 -0.32 2.23
N GLU A 84 4.61 -1.03 3.18
CA GLU A 84 4.61 -2.49 3.18
C GLU A 84 3.17 -3.01 3.29
N ARG A 85 2.73 -3.73 2.27
CA ARG A 85 1.41 -4.38 2.30
C ARG A 85 1.46 -5.54 3.30
N PHE A 86 0.72 -5.41 4.39
CA PHE A 86 0.62 -6.43 5.45
C PHE A 86 -0.41 -7.53 5.15
N THR A 87 -1.24 -7.37 4.11
CA THR A 87 -2.15 -8.42 3.67
C THR A 87 -1.42 -9.41 2.77
N THR A 88 -1.62 -10.70 3.00
CA THR A 88 -1.17 -11.75 2.09
C THR A 88 -1.95 -11.68 0.77
N SER A 89 -1.26 -11.92 -0.35
CA SER A 89 -1.91 -11.97 -1.66
C SER A 89 -2.79 -13.21 -1.75
N LYS A 90 -4.07 -13.00 -2.04
CA LYS A 90 -5.04 -14.08 -2.24
C LYS A 90 -4.88 -14.83 -3.56
N TRP A 91 -4.22 -14.23 -4.55
CA TRP A 91 -4.00 -14.82 -5.87
C TRP A 91 -2.54 -14.61 -6.31
N TRP A 92 -2.03 -15.55 -7.10
CA TRP A 92 -0.72 -15.49 -7.74
C TRP A 92 -0.89 -15.74 -9.24
N LEU A 93 -0.30 -14.88 -10.07
CA LEU A 93 -0.07 -15.21 -11.48
C LEU A 93 1.27 -15.91 -11.56
N VAL A 94 1.29 -17.12 -12.10
CA VAL A 94 2.49 -17.93 -12.23
C VAL A 94 2.74 -18.17 -13.71
N CYS A 95 3.97 -17.95 -14.16
CA CYS A 95 4.37 -18.26 -15.52
C CYS A 95 4.77 -19.72 -15.65
N GLU A 96 4.21 -20.42 -16.63
CA GLU A 96 4.49 -21.84 -16.88
C GLU A 96 5.94 -22.06 -17.35
N ASP A 97 6.51 -21.12 -18.10
CA ASP A 97 7.83 -21.30 -18.73
C ASP A 97 9.01 -20.91 -17.82
N CYS A 98 8.87 -19.83 -17.05
CA CYS A 98 9.96 -19.28 -16.24
C CYS A 98 9.70 -19.34 -14.73
N SER A 99 8.57 -19.91 -14.32
CA SER A 99 8.13 -20.01 -12.92
C SER A 99 8.03 -18.66 -12.18
N GLY A 100 8.04 -17.54 -12.91
CA GLY A 100 7.91 -16.21 -12.33
C GLY A 100 6.55 -16.04 -11.66
N ARG A 101 6.53 -15.54 -10.42
CA ARG A 101 5.31 -15.35 -9.62
C ARG A 101 5.02 -13.88 -9.41
N ILE A 102 3.77 -13.48 -9.63
CA ILE A 102 3.30 -12.10 -9.43
C ILE A 102 2.11 -12.13 -8.46
N ALA A 103 2.31 -11.55 -7.29
CA ALA A 103 1.28 -11.43 -6.27
C ALA A 103 0.10 -10.55 -6.73
N ARG A 104 -1.12 -11.01 -6.47
CA ARG A 104 -2.38 -10.31 -6.78
C ARG A 104 -3.30 -10.34 -5.55
N TYR A 105 -3.70 -9.15 -5.12
CA TYR A 105 -4.52 -8.94 -3.91
C TYR A 105 -6.02 -8.81 -4.20
N ARG A 106 -6.38 -8.75 -5.48
CA ARG A 106 -7.76 -8.72 -5.96
C ARG A 106 -7.90 -9.65 -7.15
N ARG A 107 -9.10 -10.20 -7.34
CA ARG A 107 -9.50 -10.95 -8.54
C ARG A 107 -9.68 -10.00 -9.74
N SER A 108 -8.58 -9.39 -10.16
CA SER A 108 -8.48 -8.42 -11.28
C SER A 108 -8.77 -9.08 -12.63
N LYS A 109 -8.89 -8.30 -13.72
CA LYS A 109 -9.11 -8.84 -15.08
C LYS A 109 -8.07 -9.89 -15.47
N THR A 110 -6.79 -9.64 -15.17
CA THR A 110 -5.69 -10.59 -15.42
C THR A 110 -5.80 -11.86 -14.57
N VAL A 111 -6.36 -11.79 -13.36
CA VAL A 111 -6.62 -12.99 -12.54
C VAL A 111 -7.85 -13.75 -13.04
N ARG A 112 -8.83 -13.07 -13.65
CA ARG A 112 -10.05 -13.71 -14.17
C ARG A 112 -9.84 -14.35 -15.54
N ASN A 113 -8.93 -13.79 -16.34
CA ASN A 113 -8.67 -14.21 -17.72
C ASN A 113 -7.15 -14.27 -17.96
N PRO A 114 -6.39 -15.07 -17.19
CA PRO A 114 -4.92 -15.09 -17.28
C PRO A 114 -4.40 -15.49 -18.67
N GLU A 115 -5.16 -16.30 -19.42
CA GLU A 115 -4.87 -16.73 -20.78
C GLU A 115 -4.83 -15.60 -21.83
N GLN A 116 -5.41 -14.44 -21.51
CA GLN A 116 -5.38 -13.25 -22.38
C GLN A 116 -4.11 -12.41 -22.18
N TYR A 117 -3.21 -12.83 -21.29
CA TYR A 117 -2.01 -12.09 -20.92
C TYR A 117 -0.78 -13.01 -20.94
N SER A 118 0.38 -12.40 -21.16
CA SER A 118 1.67 -13.09 -21.21
C SER A 118 2.60 -12.60 -20.11
N CYS A 119 3.53 -13.46 -19.71
CA CYS A 119 4.56 -13.11 -18.75
C CYS A 119 5.43 -11.96 -19.27
N GLY A 120 5.52 -10.87 -18.51
CA GLY A 120 6.32 -9.70 -18.91
C GLY A 120 7.83 -9.96 -18.99
N LYS A 121 8.31 -11.10 -18.46
CA LYS A 121 9.74 -11.47 -18.49
C LYS A 121 10.11 -12.34 -19.70
N CYS A 122 9.30 -13.35 -20.02
CA CYS A 122 9.63 -14.34 -21.06
C CYS A 122 8.57 -14.50 -22.15
N GLY A 123 7.42 -13.84 -22.05
CA GLY A 123 6.31 -13.98 -23.00
C GLY A 123 5.45 -15.24 -22.80
N GLY A 124 5.82 -16.13 -21.86
CA GLY A 124 5.11 -17.37 -21.59
C GLY A 124 3.69 -17.21 -21.05
N SER A 125 2.91 -18.28 -21.15
CA SER A 125 1.54 -18.37 -20.61
C SER A 125 1.51 -18.18 -19.09
N LEU A 126 0.41 -17.62 -18.61
CA LEU A 126 0.16 -17.39 -17.19
C LEU A 126 -1.01 -18.26 -16.72
N HIS A 127 -0.87 -18.89 -15.55
CA HIS A 127 -1.98 -19.50 -14.81
C HIS A 127 -2.15 -18.81 -13.44
N VAL A 128 -3.27 -19.10 -12.77
CA VAL A 128 -3.61 -18.52 -11.47
C VAL A 128 -3.58 -19.59 -10.39
N GLU A 129 -2.89 -19.29 -9.29
CA GLU A 129 -2.96 -20.03 -8.04
C GLU A 129 -3.64 -19.16 -6.99
N GLU A 130 -4.62 -19.70 -6.26
CA GLU A 130 -5.15 -19.05 -5.07
C GLU A 130 -4.25 -19.39 -3.88
N ALA A 131 -4.01 -18.43 -2.98
CA ALA A 131 -3.34 -18.76 -1.73
C ALA A 131 -4.32 -19.56 -0.86
N ASP A 132 -3.93 -20.79 -0.46
CA ASP A 132 -4.71 -21.59 0.46
C ASP A 132 -4.97 -20.77 1.73
N GLY A 133 -6.25 -20.55 2.04
CA GLY A 133 -6.65 -19.87 3.25
C GLY A 133 -6.27 -20.73 4.46
N HIS A 134 -5.40 -20.22 5.32
CA HIS A 134 -5.25 -20.69 6.70
C HIS A 134 -5.75 -19.58 7.61
#